data_AF-A0AB74QGL0-F1
#
_entry.id   AF-A0AB74QGL0-F1
#
_cell.length_a   1.000
_cell.length_b   1.000
_cell.length_c   1.000
_cell.angle_alpha   90.00
_cell.angle_beta   90.00
_cell.angle_gamma   90.00
#
_symmetry.space_group_name_H-M   'P 1'
#
loop_
_entity.id
_entity.type
_entity.pdbx_description
1 polymer ?
#
loop_
_entity_poly.entity_id
_entity_poly.type
_entity_poly.pdbx_seq_one_letter_code
_entity_poly.pdbx_strand_id
1 'polypeptide(L)'
;MINLFKKEELNLLLEYPKEVVENVDNVINILDESYGDNRKITDNGGYVCIIEDIKEIEYLKSHILNGLIEEFSDVIYESEVDIYNSTLYLLSSDYSITIISKNEETEHLLK
;
A
#
# COMPACT_ATOMS: atom_id res chain seq x y z
N MET A 1 -6.03 8.71 3.23
CA MET A 1 -4.88 8.09 2.54
C MET A 1 -3.68 8.30 3.42
N ILE A 2 -3.18 7.21 3.96
CA ILE A 2 -2.00 7.19 4.82
C ILE A 2 -0.86 6.62 4.00
N ASN A 3 0.22 7.37 3.84
CA ASN A 3 1.42 6.88 3.19
C ASN A 3 2.45 6.53 4.25
N LEU A 4 2.97 5.31 4.20
CA LEU A 4 3.89 4.73 5.16
C LEU A 4 5.19 4.35 4.44
N PHE A 5 6.28 4.98 4.87
CA PHE A 5 7.62 4.78 4.34
C PHE A 5 8.53 4.12 5.37
N LYS A 6 8.26 4.34 6.65
CA LYS A 6 9.11 3.90 7.75
C LYS A 6 8.34 3.15 8.81
N LYS A 7 9.05 2.27 9.51
CA LYS A 7 8.48 1.46 10.58
C LYS A 7 7.92 2.26 11.74
N GLU A 8 8.50 3.44 12.04
CA GLU A 8 7.99 4.27 13.13
C GLU A 8 6.56 4.76 12.87
N GLU A 9 6.11 4.75 11.62
CA GLU A 9 4.77 5.19 11.18
C GLU A 9 3.71 4.08 11.31
N LEU A 10 4.12 2.84 11.62
CA LEU A 10 3.19 1.72 11.83
C LEU A 10 2.23 1.97 13.02
N ASN A 11 2.58 2.89 13.91
CA ASN A 11 1.70 3.34 14.99
C ASN A 11 0.42 4.05 14.49
N LEU A 12 0.37 4.46 13.23
CA LEU A 12 -0.85 4.96 12.59
C LEU A 12 -1.87 3.84 12.34
N LEU A 13 -1.45 2.59 12.37
CA LEU A 13 -2.28 1.42 12.06
C LEU A 13 -2.70 0.62 13.30
N LEU A 14 -2.69 1.22 14.49
CA LEU A 14 -2.99 0.49 15.74
C LEU A 14 -4.39 -0.14 15.79
N GLU A 15 -5.36 0.44 15.07
CA GLU A 15 -6.75 -0.07 15.01
C GLU A 15 -6.98 -1.04 13.84
N TYR A 16 -5.96 -1.30 13.01
CA TYR A 16 -6.06 -2.23 11.89
C TYR A 16 -5.84 -3.67 12.35
N PRO A 17 -6.34 -4.67 11.61
CA PRO A 17 -6.05 -6.07 11.91
C PRO A 17 -4.54 -6.35 11.95
N LYS A 18 -4.12 -7.22 12.86
CA LYS A 18 -2.71 -7.53 13.09
C LYS A 18 -2.00 -7.99 11.81
N GLU A 19 -2.67 -8.81 11.02
CA GLU A 19 -2.19 -9.35 9.75
C GLU A 19 -1.96 -8.24 8.71
N VAL A 20 -2.80 -7.19 8.72
CA VAL A 20 -2.61 -6.01 7.87
C VAL A 20 -1.35 -5.27 8.28
N VAL A 21 -1.19 -4.99 9.59
CA VAL A 21 0.00 -4.29 10.11
C VAL A 21 1.28 -5.09 9.84
N GLU A 22 1.25 -6.41 9.99
CA GLU A 22 2.37 -7.30 9.67
C GLU A 22 2.70 -7.31 8.19
N ASN A 23 1.70 -7.27 7.30
CA ASN A 23 1.94 -7.15 5.86
C ASN A 23 2.64 -5.82 5.54
N VAL A 24 2.17 -4.71 6.11
CA VAL A 24 2.78 -3.39 5.89
C VAL A 24 4.21 -3.35 6.41
N ASP A 25 4.49 -3.87 7.61
CA ASP A 25 5.87 -3.97 8.15
C ASP A 25 6.76 -4.81 7.22
N ASN A 26 6.26 -5.95 6.72
CA ASN A 26 7.00 -6.80 5.79
C ASN A 26 7.34 -6.09 4.48
N VAL A 27 6.42 -5.31 3.92
CA VAL A 27 6.70 -4.52 2.71
C VAL A 27 7.75 -3.45 3.00
N ILE A 28 7.63 -2.71 4.10
CA ILE A 28 8.62 -1.70 4.50
C ILE A 28 10.00 -2.36 4.70
N ASN A 29 10.07 -3.53 5.35
CA ASN A 29 11.30 -4.31 5.51
C ASN A 29 11.97 -4.62 4.16
N ILE A 30 11.20 -5.13 3.20
CA ILE A 30 11.73 -5.45 1.86
C ILE A 30 12.31 -4.20 1.19
N LEU A 31 11.62 -3.07 1.31
CA LEU A 31 12.09 -1.80 0.76
C LEU A 31 13.35 -1.29 1.47
N ASP A 32 13.41 -1.41 2.80
CA ASP A 32 14.56 -0.99 3.60
C ASP A 32 15.79 -1.89 3.35
N GLU A 33 15.59 -3.20 3.17
CA GLU A 33 16.66 -4.13 2.79
C GLU A 33 17.22 -3.82 1.39
N SER A 34 16.35 -3.37 0.47
CA SER A 34 16.72 -3.11 -0.92
C SER A 34 17.32 -1.71 -1.15
N TYR A 35 16.81 -0.71 -0.43
CA TYR A 35 17.09 0.71 -0.70
C TYR A 35 17.57 1.50 0.53
N GLY A 36 17.64 0.89 1.71
CA GLY A 36 18.08 1.48 2.98
C GLY A 36 16.94 1.92 3.89
N ASP A 37 17.16 1.93 5.21
CA ASP A 37 16.18 2.39 6.22
C ASP A 37 16.16 3.92 6.40
N ASN A 38 17.13 4.62 5.82
CA ASN A 38 17.26 6.08 5.85
C ASN A 38 16.51 6.77 4.69
N ARG A 39 15.71 6.03 3.92
CA ARG A 39 14.91 6.52 2.79
C ARG A 39 13.99 7.67 3.14
N LYS A 40 13.77 8.53 2.16
CA LYS A 40 12.75 9.58 2.11
C LYS A 40 11.74 9.28 1.01
N ILE A 41 10.61 9.97 1.05
CA ILE A 41 9.54 9.84 0.04
C ILE A 41 10.00 10.10 -1.40
N THR A 42 11.03 10.93 -1.57
CA THR A 42 11.63 11.28 -2.87
C THR A 42 12.71 10.31 -3.33
N ASP A 43 13.12 9.38 -2.47
CA ASP A 43 14.18 8.42 -2.77
C ASP A 43 13.58 7.17 -3.45
N ASN A 44 14.43 6.26 -3.92
CA ASN A 44 14.01 5.00 -4.52
C ASN A 44 13.34 4.06 -3.49
N GLY A 45 12.67 3.02 -3.99
CA GLY A 45 11.95 2.00 -3.23
C GLY A 45 10.46 2.27 -3.07
N GLY A 46 10.06 3.53 -2.91
CA GLY A 46 8.65 3.89 -2.76
C GLY A 46 8.05 3.50 -1.41
N TYR A 47 6.77 3.13 -1.37
CA TYR A 47 6.00 3.11 -0.11
C TYR A 47 4.73 2.28 -0.09
N VAL A 48 4.14 2.17 1.11
CA VAL A 48 2.84 1.56 1.34
C VAL A 48 1.77 2.64 1.50
N CYS A 49 0.65 2.50 0.80
CA CYS A 49 -0.45 3.46 0.75
C CYS A 49 -1.74 2.82 1.27
N ILE A 50 -2.28 3.31 2.37
CA ILE A 50 -3.57 2.84 2.91
C ILE A 50 -4.69 3.72 2.38
N ILE A 51 -5.70 3.09 1.78
CA ILE A 51 -6.93 3.75 1.31
C ILE A 51 -7.95 3.78 2.43
N GLU A 52 -8.49 4.97 2.70
CA GLU A 52 -9.53 5.17 3.72
C GLU A 52 -10.87 5.60 3.11
N ASP A 53 -10.86 6.16 1.89
CA ASP A 53 -12.06 6.60 1.18
C ASP A 53 -11.92 6.35 -0.33
N ILE A 54 -13.01 5.94 -0.96
CA ILE A 54 -13.09 5.68 -2.39
C ILE A 54 -12.66 6.86 -3.29
N LYS A 55 -12.82 8.11 -2.86
CA LYS A 55 -12.35 9.30 -3.59
C LYS A 55 -10.84 9.34 -3.73
N GLU A 56 -10.12 8.70 -2.80
CA GLU A 56 -8.67 8.61 -2.84
C GLU A 56 -8.20 7.69 -3.96
N ILE A 57 -9.01 6.69 -4.31
CA ILE A 57 -8.76 5.82 -5.47
C ILE A 57 -8.85 6.63 -6.75
N GLU A 58 -9.88 7.46 -6.90
CA GLU A 58 -10.03 8.32 -8.09
C GLU A 58 -8.81 9.23 -8.27
N TYR A 59 -8.32 9.81 -7.17
CA TYR A 59 -7.08 10.60 -7.17
C TYR A 59 -5.86 9.75 -7.56
N LEU A 60 -5.68 8.58 -6.93
CA LEU A 60 -4.58 7.65 -7.21
C LEU A 60 -4.55 7.24 -8.68
N LYS A 61 -5.69 6.82 -9.23
CA LYS A 61 -5.80 6.40 -10.62
C LYS A 61 -5.42 7.51 -11.60
N SER A 62 -5.90 8.72 -11.36
CA SER A 62 -5.71 9.85 -12.26
C SER A 62 -4.33 10.52 -12.16
N HIS A 63 -3.70 10.51 -10.98
CA HIS A 63 -2.48 11.29 -10.73
C HIS A 63 -1.24 10.47 -10.43
N ILE A 64 -1.40 9.26 -9.87
CA ILE A 64 -0.27 8.44 -9.39
C ILE A 64 -0.09 7.21 -10.29
N LEU A 65 -1.13 6.39 -10.44
CA LEU A 65 -1.09 5.17 -11.23
C LEU A 65 -1.15 5.48 -12.72
N ASN A 66 -1.90 6.51 -13.14
CA ASN A 66 -1.94 7.02 -14.51
C ASN A 66 -2.06 5.92 -15.59
N GLY A 67 -2.95 4.95 -15.36
CA GLY A 67 -3.20 3.81 -16.26
C GLY A 67 -2.30 2.59 -16.06
N LEU A 68 -1.45 2.57 -15.03
CA LEU A 68 -0.73 1.37 -14.60
C LEU A 68 -1.71 0.28 -14.16
N ILE A 69 -1.40 -0.95 -14.54
CA ILE A 69 -2.03 -2.17 -14.00
C ILE A 69 -1.23 -2.67 -12.81
N GLU A 70 -1.88 -3.40 -11.92
CA GLU A 70 -1.23 -4.05 -10.79
C GLU A 70 -0.25 -5.13 -11.26
N GLU A 71 0.88 -5.22 -10.56
CA GLU A 71 1.85 -6.30 -10.75
C GLU A 71 1.41 -7.55 -9.97
N PHE A 72 0.84 -7.34 -8.79
CA PHE A 72 0.40 -8.40 -7.88
C PHE A 72 -0.71 -7.88 -6.97
N SER A 73 -1.66 -8.74 -6.62
CA SER A 73 -2.71 -8.45 -5.65
C SER A 73 -3.04 -9.70 -4.86
N ASP A 74 -3.12 -9.59 -3.54
CA ASP A 74 -3.46 -10.70 -2.66
C ASP A 74 -4.33 -10.25 -1.48
N VAL A 75 -5.13 -11.18 -0.96
CA VAL A 75 -5.92 -10.96 0.26
C VAL A 75 -5.00 -11.21 1.46
N ILE A 76 -4.84 -10.20 2.30
CA ILE A 76 -3.92 -10.25 3.46
C ILE A 76 -4.66 -10.40 4.79
N TYR A 77 -5.96 -10.12 4.80
CA TYR A 77 -6.83 -10.33 5.94
C TYR A 77 -8.26 -10.52 5.46
N GLU A 78 -8.99 -11.45 6.09
CA GLU A 78 -10.39 -11.71 5.81
C GLU A 78 -11.13 -12.01 7.12
N SER A 79 -12.30 -11.41 7.25
CA SER A 79 -13.27 -11.62 8.33
C SER A 79 -14.67 -11.66 7.74
N GLU A 80 -15.70 -11.83 8.57
CA GLU A 80 -17.09 -11.80 8.10
C GLU A 80 -17.52 -10.44 7.52
N VAL A 81 -16.83 -9.35 7.87
CA VAL A 81 -17.22 -7.97 7.51
C VAL A 81 -16.21 -7.31 6.58
N ASP A 82 -14.93 -7.58 6.81
CA ASP A 82 -13.83 -6.87 6.18
C ASP A 82 -12.86 -7.84 5.50
N ILE A 83 -12.54 -7.56 4.24
CA ILE A 83 -11.48 -8.18 3.44
C ILE A 83 -10.49 -7.07 3.05
N TYR A 84 -9.22 -7.23 3.42
CA TYR A 84 -8.16 -6.32 3.01
C TYR A 84 -7.27 -6.97 1.95
N ASN A 85 -6.90 -6.17 0.95
CA ASN A 85 -5.99 -6.57 -0.12
C ASN A 85 -4.71 -5.75 -0.07
N SER A 86 -3.60 -6.39 -0.45
CA SER A 86 -2.31 -5.74 -0.70
C SER A 86 -2.02 -5.82 -2.19
N THR A 87 -2.03 -4.67 -2.86
CA THR A 87 -1.90 -4.54 -4.32
C THR A 87 -0.63 -3.78 -4.68
N LEU A 88 0.31 -4.43 -5.35
CA LEU A 88 1.58 -3.86 -5.78
C LEU A 88 1.46 -3.22 -7.16
N TYR A 89 1.95 -1.99 -7.29
CA TYR A 89 2.17 -1.30 -8.55
C TYR A 89 3.64 -0.92 -8.71
N LEU A 90 4.21 -1.17 -9.88
CA LEU A 90 5.54 -0.71 -10.25
C LEU A 90 5.43 0.59 -11.04
N LEU A 91 5.82 1.71 -10.42
CA LEU A 91 5.79 3.02 -11.06
C LEU A 91 7.02 3.24 -11.94
N SER A 92 8.13 2.57 -11.62
CA SER A 92 9.35 2.50 -12.41
C SER A 92 10.17 1.26 -12.02
N SER A 93 11.38 1.11 -12.56
CA SER A 93 12.30 0.02 -12.18
C SER A 93 12.66 0.02 -10.69
N ASP A 94 12.75 1.20 -10.08
CA ASP A 94 13.29 1.38 -8.73
C ASP A 94 12.29 2.09 -7.80
N TYR A 95 11.01 2.15 -8.17
CA TYR A 95 9.97 2.79 -7.38
C TYR A 95 8.64 2.04 -7.51
N SER A 96 8.12 1.58 -6.39
CA SER A 96 6.84 0.88 -6.31
C SER A 96 5.92 1.49 -5.26
N ILE A 97 4.62 1.23 -5.40
CA ILE A 97 3.65 1.53 -4.37
C ILE A 97 2.88 0.25 -4.09
N THR A 98 2.81 -0.13 -2.81
CA THR A 98 1.89 -1.18 -2.35
C THR A 98 0.67 -0.51 -1.76
N ILE A 99 -0.50 -0.71 -2.36
CA ILE A 99 -1.77 -0.15 -1.90
C ILE A 99 -2.48 -1.17 -1.03
N ILE A 100 -2.84 -0.77 0.18
CA ILE A 100 -3.74 -1.51 1.06
C ILE A 100 -5.15 -0.93 0.92
N SER A 101 -6.08 -1.74 0.47
CA SER A 101 -7.49 -1.39 0.30
C SER A 101 -8.39 -2.43 0.95
N LYS A 102 -9.65 -2.06 1.22
CA LYS A 102 -10.63 -2.93 1.84
C LYS A 102 -11.82 -3.12 0.90
N ASN A 103 -12.55 -4.24 0.99
CA ASN A 103 -13.90 -4.41 0.42
C ASN A 103 -14.13 -3.73 -0.95
N GLU A 104 -15.04 -2.74 -1.00
CA GLU A 104 -15.41 -2.03 -2.21
C GLU A 104 -14.28 -1.16 -2.76
N GLU A 105 -13.42 -0.63 -1.90
CA GLU A 105 -12.22 0.11 -2.30
C GLU A 105 -11.30 -0.77 -3.16
N THR A 106 -11.12 -2.05 -2.81
CA THR A 106 -10.34 -2.98 -3.65
C THR A 106 -10.99 -3.17 -5.03
N GLU A 107 -12.31 -3.40 -5.08
CA GLU A 107 -12.99 -3.54 -6.36
C GLU A 107 -12.89 -2.29 -7.22
N HIS A 108 -12.99 -1.11 -6.60
CA HIS A 108 -12.86 0.17 -7.27
C HIS A 108 -11.43 0.43 -7.72
N LEU A 109 -10.42 -0.04 -7.00
CA LEU A 109 -9.01 0.07 -7.40
C LEU A 109 -8.70 -0.79 -8.62
N LEU A 110 -9.18 -2.03 -8.67
CA LEU A 110 -8.83 -3.01 -9.71
C LEU A 110 -9.70 -2.92 -10.99
N LYS A 111 -10.73 -2.08 -11.02
CA LYS A 111 -11.57 -1.82 -12.22
C LYS A 111 -10.92 -0.88 -13.23
#